data_AF-A0A1X7T2T1-F1
#
_entry.id   AF-A0A1X7T2T1-F1
#
_cell.length_a   1.000
_cell.length_b   1.000
_cell.length_c   1.000
_cell.angle_alpha   90.00
_cell.angle_beta   90.00
_cell.angle_gamma   90.00
#
_symmetry.space_group_name_H-M   'P 1'
#
loop_
_entity.id
_entity.type
_entity.pdbx_description
1 polymer ?
#
loop_
_entity_poly.entity_id
_entity_poly.type
_entity_poly.pdbx_seq_one_letter_code
_entity_poly.pdbx_strand_id
1 'polypeptide(L)'
;FWQCIRKPEAIDQWPVARCNHAGAIIITGSECPMLVISGGRDKNDEDTLDDCWIFNLTQHSWIKLDVPHSVSKRGSHSLSVFIMSPHCVWMITAGGFVDESTPVTDPNIAVLTELGQFIIYI
;
A
#
# COMPACT_ATOMS: atom_id res chain seq x y z
N PHE A 1 -17.13 17.44 -10.23
CA PHE A 1 -18.09 16.40 -9.78
C PHE A 1 -17.28 15.22 -9.24
N TRP A 2 -17.74 14.56 -8.17
CA TRP A 2 -17.09 13.38 -7.58
C TRP A 2 -17.73 12.10 -8.09
N GLN A 3 -16.93 11.06 -8.34
CA GLN A 3 -17.41 9.73 -8.75
C GLN A 3 -16.98 8.68 -7.72
N CYS A 4 -17.93 7.85 -7.29
CA CYS A 4 -17.64 6.72 -6.42
C CYS A 4 -17.25 5.50 -7.27
N ILE A 5 -16.08 4.92 -6.99
CA ILE A 5 -15.66 3.64 -7.55
C ILE A 5 -16.28 2.54 -6.70
N ARG A 6 -17.02 1.62 -7.33
CA ARG A 6 -17.70 0.52 -6.64
C ARG A 6 -16.87 -0.74 -6.72
N LYS A 7 -16.92 -1.53 -5.64
CA LYS A 7 -16.36 -2.87 -5.61
C LYS A 7 -17.03 -3.74 -6.68
N PRO A 8 -16.27 -4.40 -7.58
CA PRO A 8 -16.84 -5.38 -8.49
C PRO A 8 -17.55 -6.50 -7.71
N GLU A 9 -18.64 -7.04 -8.24
CA GLU A 9 -19.37 -8.15 -7.61
C GLU A 9 -18.58 -9.47 -7.66
N ALA A 10 -17.64 -9.58 -8.60
CA ALA A 10 -16.65 -10.66 -8.65
C ALA A 10 -15.56 -10.47 -7.58
N ILE A 11 -14.85 -11.56 -7.23
CA ILE A 11 -13.94 -11.75 -6.08
C ILE A 11 -12.71 -10.81 -6.12
N ASP A 12 -12.92 -9.51 -6.04
CA ASP A 12 -11.85 -8.53 -5.87
C ASP A 12 -11.68 -8.29 -4.37
N GLN A 13 -10.54 -8.67 -3.81
CA GLN A 13 -10.27 -8.50 -2.39
C GLN A 13 -9.89 -7.04 -2.15
N TRP A 14 -10.86 -6.24 -1.68
CA TRP A 14 -10.61 -4.86 -1.29
C TRP A 14 -10.00 -4.80 0.11
N PRO A 15 -9.10 -3.84 0.38
CA PRO A 15 -8.60 -3.61 1.71
C PRO A 15 -9.76 -3.34 2.68
N VAL A 16 -9.64 -3.84 3.92
CA VAL A 16 -10.59 -3.54 4.98
C VAL A 16 -10.61 -2.03 5.30
N ALA A 17 -11.75 -1.57 5.85
CA ALA A 17 -11.88 -0.21 6.35
C ALA A 17 -10.82 0.06 7.43
N ARG A 18 -10.16 1.23 7.35
CA ARG A 18 -8.97 1.51 8.17
C ARG A 18 -8.77 2.99 8.48
N CYS A 19 -8.06 3.29 9.56
CA CYS A 19 -7.55 4.62 9.93
C CYS A 19 -6.03 4.58 10.16
N ASN A 20 -5.39 5.74 10.29
CA ASN A 20 -3.95 5.87 10.61
C ASN A 20 -3.00 5.07 9.70
N HIS A 21 -3.43 4.74 8.49
CA HIS A 21 -2.60 4.10 7.48
C HIS A 21 -1.75 5.16 6.77
N ALA A 22 -0.68 4.72 6.13
CA ALA A 22 0.07 5.57 5.22
C ALA A 22 -0.35 5.31 3.78
N GLY A 23 -0.20 6.32 2.92
CA GLY A 23 -0.45 6.20 1.50
C GLY A 23 0.56 7.00 0.67
N ALA A 24 0.82 6.54 -0.54
CA ALA A 24 1.70 7.19 -1.50
C ALA A 24 1.26 6.90 -2.94
N ILE A 25 1.59 7.78 -3.87
CA ILE A 25 1.25 7.62 -5.29
C ILE A 25 2.51 7.20 -6.06
N ILE A 26 2.36 6.22 -6.96
CA ILE A 26 3.38 5.79 -7.91
C ILE A 26 2.99 6.28 -9.30
N ILE A 27 3.89 7.01 -9.97
CA ILE A 27 3.70 7.50 -11.35
C ILE A 27 4.96 7.21 -12.17
N THR A 28 5.11 5.99 -12.69
CA THR A 28 6.32 5.58 -13.43
C THR A 28 6.27 5.90 -14.92
N GLY A 29 5.93 7.12 -15.31
CA GLY A 29 5.81 7.53 -16.72
C GLY A 29 4.81 6.73 -17.58
N SER A 30 4.19 5.69 -17.00
CA SER A 30 3.10 4.92 -17.56
C SER A 30 1.80 5.69 -17.39
N GLU A 31 0.83 5.44 -18.26
CA GLU A 31 -0.52 6.00 -18.17
C GLU A 31 -1.36 5.35 -17.04
N CYS A 32 -0.73 4.56 -16.16
CA CYS A 32 -1.37 3.83 -15.08
C CYS A 32 -0.83 4.32 -13.74
N PRO A 33 -1.25 5.49 -13.24
CA PRO A 33 -0.92 5.90 -11.87
C PRO A 33 -1.47 4.87 -10.89
N MET A 34 -0.75 4.67 -9.78
CA MET A 34 -1.16 3.72 -8.75
C MET A 34 -1.14 4.37 -7.37
N LEU A 35 -2.09 4.01 -6.52
CA LEU A 35 -2.12 4.40 -5.11
C LEU A 35 -1.68 3.22 -4.26
N VAL A 36 -0.66 3.41 -3.44
CA VAL A 36 -0.26 2.44 -2.42
C VAL A 36 -0.85 2.86 -1.09
N ILE A 37 -1.38 1.91 -0.33
CA ILE A 37 -1.72 2.07 1.10
C ILE A 37 -1.04 0.97 1.91
N SER A 38 -0.61 1.29 3.12
CA SER A 38 0.09 0.35 4.00
C SER A 38 -0.36 0.52 5.45
N GLY A 39 -0.58 -0.61 6.11
CA GLY A 39 -0.89 -0.69 7.54
C GLY A 39 -2.13 0.10 7.96
N GLY A 40 -2.04 0.71 9.14
CA GLY A 40 -3.14 1.37 9.84
C GLY A 40 -3.80 0.47 10.88
N ARG A 41 -5.02 0.80 11.28
CA ARG A 41 -5.86 0.01 12.20
C ARG A 41 -7.24 -0.18 11.59
N ASP A 42 -7.87 -1.32 11.88
CA ASP A 42 -9.27 -1.56 11.55
C ASP A 42 -10.21 -1.15 12.71
N LYS A 43 -11.50 -1.44 12.59
CA LYS A 43 -12.50 -1.06 13.59
C LYS A 43 -12.36 -1.79 14.94
N ASN A 44 -11.58 -2.87 15.00
CA ASN A 44 -11.41 -3.64 16.23
C ASN A 44 -10.25 -3.11 17.08
N ASP A 45 -9.47 -2.14 16.57
CA ASP A 45 -8.43 -1.32 17.23
C ASP A 45 -7.31 -2.06 18.01
N GLU A 46 -7.36 -3.38 18.16
CA GLU A 46 -6.40 -4.12 18.98
C GLU A 46 -5.08 -4.43 18.26
N ASP A 47 -5.07 -4.53 16.92
CA ASP A 47 -3.87 -4.85 16.15
C ASP A 47 -3.65 -3.91 14.95
N THR A 48 -2.38 -3.58 14.71
CA THR A 48 -2.00 -2.90 13.48
C THR A 48 -2.19 -3.82 12.29
N LEU A 49 -2.81 -3.29 11.24
CA LEU A 49 -2.94 -3.98 9.97
C LEU A 49 -1.56 -4.28 9.42
N ASP A 50 -1.43 -5.50 8.93
CA ASP A 50 -0.18 -6.05 8.41
C ASP A 50 -0.37 -6.40 6.95
N ASP A 51 -0.74 -5.39 6.18
CA ASP A 51 -0.95 -5.49 4.77
C ASP A 51 -0.46 -4.23 4.04
N CYS A 52 -0.17 -4.42 2.76
CA CYS A 52 0.16 -3.37 1.82
C CYS A 52 -0.62 -3.65 0.54
N TRP A 53 -1.21 -2.60 -0.03
CA TRP A 53 -2.09 -2.72 -1.18
C TRP A 53 -1.74 -1.68 -2.22
N ILE A 54 -1.88 -2.05 -3.48
CA ILE A 54 -1.78 -1.14 -4.61
C ILE A 54 -3.11 -1.10 -5.35
N PHE A 55 -3.61 0.11 -5.59
CA PHE A 55 -4.78 0.37 -6.39
C PHE A 55 -4.35 0.80 -7.79
N ASN A 56 -4.81 0.05 -8.80
CA ASN A 56 -4.66 0.43 -10.18
C ASN A 56 -5.78 1.43 -10.54
N LEU A 57 -5.43 2.70 -10.76
CA LEU A 57 -6.41 3.75 -11.10
C LEU A 57 -7.08 3.53 -12.47
N THR A 58 -6.46 2.78 -13.38
CA THR A 58 -7.01 2.49 -14.71
C THR A 58 -8.00 1.32 -14.65
N GLN A 59 -7.65 0.26 -13.92
CA GLN A 59 -8.46 -0.97 -13.81
C GLN A 59 -9.46 -0.92 -12.65
N HIS A 60 -9.33 0.05 -11.74
CA HIS A 60 -10.11 0.17 -10.53
C HIS A 60 -10.09 -1.08 -9.64
N SER A 61 -8.96 -1.78 -9.60
CA SER A 61 -8.75 -3.01 -8.84
C SER A 61 -7.67 -2.84 -7.78
N TRP A 62 -7.78 -3.63 -6.71
CA TRP A 62 -6.80 -3.69 -5.63
C TRP A 62 -5.97 -4.96 -5.73
N ILE A 63 -4.67 -4.83 -5.57
CA ILE A 63 -3.74 -5.96 -5.49
C ILE A 63 -3.02 -5.89 -4.15
N LYS A 64 -3.00 -7.01 -3.41
CA LYS A 64 -2.22 -7.11 -2.17
C LYS A 64 -0.75 -7.33 -2.52
N LEU A 65 0.12 -6.51 -1.94
CA LEU A 65 1.57 -6.65 -2.06
C LEU A 65 2.10 -7.55 -0.93
N ASP A 66 3.01 -8.44 -1.28
CA ASP A 66 3.79 -9.21 -0.31
C ASP A 66 4.99 -8.37 0.14
N VAL A 67 4.86 -7.74 1.30
CA VAL A 67 5.92 -6.91 1.91
C VAL A 67 6.23 -7.43 3.31
N PRO A 68 7.47 -7.23 3.81
CA PRO A 68 7.82 -7.64 5.16
C PRO A 68 6.95 -6.95 6.22
N HIS A 69 6.72 -7.63 7.35
CA HIS A 69 6.02 -7.07 8.51
C HIS A 69 6.62 -5.76 9.01
N SER A 70 7.95 -5.64 8.93
CA SER A 70 8.64 -4.40 9.31
C SER A 70 8.25 -3.22 8.42
N VAL A 71 7.61 -3.43 7.27
CA VAL A 71 7.11 -2.40 6.38
C VAL A 71 5.61 -2.16 6.60
N SER A 72 4.81 -3.24 6.66
CA SER A 72 3.34 -3.16 6.70
C SER A 72 2.75 -3.03 8.10
N LYS A 73 3.28 -3.72 9.11
CA LYS A 73 2.69 -3.85 10.45
C LYS A 73 2.93 -2.60 11.31
N ARG A 74 2.28 -1.51 10.94
CA ARG A 74 2.44 -0.20 11.60
C ARG A 74 1.24 0.72 11.39
N GLY A 75 0.91 1.50 12.42
CA GLY A 75 -0.05 2.60 12.38
C GLY A 75 0.64 3.96 12.56
N SER A 76 -0.01 5.03 12.12
CA SER A 76 0.43 6.43 12.29
C SER A 76 1.85 6.69 11.78
N HIS A 77 2.19 6.11 10.64
CA HIS A 77 3.52 6.18 10.02
C HIS A 77 3.50 6.98 8.71
N SER A 78 4.70 7.29 8.19
CA SER A 78 4.84 7.85 6.85
C SER A 78 5.22 6.78 5.83
N LEU A 79 4.80 6.98 4.58
CA LEU A 79 5.18 6.20 3.42
C LEU A 79 5.61 7.15 2.31
N SER A 80 6.74 6.86 1.66
CA SER A 80 7.27 7.63 0.54
C SER A 80 7.73 6.69 -0.56
N VAL A 81 7.65 7.17 -1.79
CA VAL A 81 7.96 6.41 -2.99
C VAL A 81 9.04 7.15 -3.77
N PHE A 82 10.08 6.44 -4.19
CA PHE A 82 11.10 6.93 -5.10
C PHE A 82 11.10 6.11 -6.38
N ILE A 83 10.99 6.79 -7.53
CA ILE A 83 11.08 6.17 -8.85
C ILE A 83 12.54 6.15 -9.23
N MET A 84 13.18 4.99 -9.10
CA MET A 84 14.60 4.83 -9.40
C MET A 84 14.84 4.55 -10.89
N SER A 85 13.88 3.89 -11.53
CA SER A 85 13.81 3.68 -12.99
C SER A 85 12.37 3.31 -13.39
N PRO A 86 12.04 3.16 -14.69
CA PRO A 86 10.69 2.75 -15.11
C PRO A 86 10.20 1.43 -14.49
N HIS A 87 11.11 0.54 -14.10
CA HIS A 87 10.79 -0.76 -13.52
C HIS A 87 11.20 -0.90 -12.05
N CYS A 88 11.82 0.11 -11.44
CA CYS A 88 12.31 0.03 -10.07
C CYS A 88 11.77 1.18 -9.24
N VAL A 89 11.00 0.83 -8.22
CA VAL A 89 10.43 1.77 -7.26
C VAL A 89 10.84 1.38 -5.85
N TRP A 90 11.29 2.35 -5.08
CA TRP A 90 11.59 2.17 -3.66
C TRP A 90 10.44 2.71 -2.84
N MET A 91 10.01 1.91 -1.86
CA MET A 91 9.03 2.29 -0.87
C MET A 91 9.74 2.41 0.48
N ILE A 92 9.71 3.61 1.04
CA ILE A 92 10.34 3.90 2.33
C ILE A 92 9.24 4.20 3.33
N THR A 93 9.23 3.48 4.44
CA THR A 93 8.37 3.79 5.58
C THR A 93 9.19 4.20 6.79
N ALA A 94 8.71 5.23 7.49
CA ALA A 94 9.37 5.76 8.67
C ALA A 94 8.36 6.06 9.79
N GLY A 95 8.79 5.78 11.03
CA GLY A 95 8.03 6.06 12.24
C GLY A 95 6.74 5.24 12.37
N GLY A 96 5.86 5.69 13.25
CA GLY A 96 4.65 4.97 13.63
C GLY A 96 4.88 3.94 14.73
N PHE A 97 3.84 3.15 14.97
CA PHE A 97 3.75 2.23 16.10
C PHE A 97 3.31 0.85 15.63
N VAL A 98 3.85 -0.21 16.25
CA VAL A 98 3.41 -1.60 15.99
C VAL A 98 2.13 -1.95 16.75
N ASP A 99 1.85 -1.25 17.84
CA ASP A 99 0.64 -1.35 18.67
C ASP A 99 0.27 0.04 19.23
N GLU A 100 -0.53 0.15 20.28
CA GLU A 100 -0.88 1.46 20.89
C GLU A 100 0.25 2.19 21.62
N SER A 101 1.33 1.48 21.95
CA SER A 101 2.33 1.94 22.90
C SER A 101 3.77 1.75 22.44
N THR A 102 4.01 0.92 21.42
CA THR A 102 5.36 0.55 20.99
C THR A 102 5.74 1.29 19.69
N PRO A 103 6.61 2.31 19.76
CA PRO A 103 7.12 2.98 18.58
C PRO A 103 8.02 2.05 17.78
N VAL A 104 8.04 2.22 16.47
CA VAL A 104 9.04 1.58 15.62
C VAL A 104 10.36 2.34 15.74
N THR A 105 11.44 1.64 16.05
CA THR A 105 12.78 2.21 16.27
C THR A 105 13.57 2.45 14.99
N ASP A 106 13.26 1.75 13.90
CA ASP A 106 14.07 1.77 12.68
C ASP A 106 13.23 2.08 11.43
N PRO A 107 13.70 2.97 10.53
CA PRO A 107 13.08 3.13 9.22
C PRO A 107 13.26 1.84 8.42
N ASN A 108 12.23 1.45 7.66
CA ASN A 108 12.26 0.25 6.83
C ASN A 108 12.15 0.63 5.36
N ILE A 109 12.95 -0.04 4.52
CA ILE A 109 12.98 0.16 3.08
C ILE A 109 12.55 -1.14 2.42
N ALA A 110 11.49 -1.08 1.62
CA ALA A 110 11.09 -2.13 0.69
C ALA A 110 11.41 -1.70 -0.74
N VAL A 111 11.77 -2.67 -1.58
CA VAL A 111 12.04 -2.43 -3.00
C VAL A 111 11.02 -3.21 -3.82
N LEU A 112 10.37 -2.52 -4.76
CA LEU A 112 9.52 -3.09 -5.78
C LEU A 112 10.26 -3.03 -7.12
N THR A 113 10.74 -4.18 -7.60
CA THR A 113 11.58 -4.29 -8.82
C THR A 113 10.81 -4.61 -10.09
N GLU A 114 9.50 -4.82 -10.01
CA GLU A 114 8.67 -5.13 -11.18
C GLU A 114 7.39 -4.30 -11.17
N LEU A 115 7.40 -3.20 -11.92
CA LEU A 115 6.17 -2.56 -12.40
C LEU A 115 5.87 -2.95 -13.86
N GLY A 116 6.58 -3.94 -14.39
CA GLY A 116 6.37 -4.52 -15.71
C GLY A 116 5.93 -5.97 -15.59
N GLN A 117 4.74 -6.27 -16.12
CA GLN A 117 4.21 -7.61 -16.40
C GLN A 117 3.31 -8.31 -15.34
N PHE A 118 2.45 -7.57 -14.64
CA PHE A 118 1.18 -8.14 -14.13
C PHE A 118 0.09 -8.27 -15.23
N ILE A 119 0.51 -8.43 -16.50
CA ILE A 119 -0.34 -8.97 -17.57
C ILE A 119 0.21 -10.35 -17.91
N ILE A 120 -0.09 -11.35 -17.07
CA ILE A 120 -0.17 -12.75 -17.49
C ILE A 120 -1.34 -13.38 -16.72
N TYR A 121 -2.44 -13.53 -17.46
CA TYR A 121 -3.60 -14.43 -17.28
C TYR A 121 -3.94 -14.97 -15.88
N ILE A 122 -5.10 -14.54 -15.37
CA ILE A 122 -6.12 -15.43 -14.80
C ILE A 122 -7.50 -14.98 -15.29
#